data_AF-A0AAV8U3G2-F1
#
_entry.id   AF-A0AAV8U3G2-F1
#
_cell.length_a   1.000
_cell.length_b   1.000
_cell.length_c   1.000
_cell.angle_alpha   90.00
_cell.angle_beta   90.00
_cell.angle_gamma   90.00
#
_symmetry.space_group_name_H-M   'P 1'
#
loop_
_entity.id
_entity.type
_entity.pdbx_description
1 polymer ?
#
loop_
_entity_poly.entity_id
_entity_poly.type
_entity_poly.pdbx_seq_one_letter_code
_entity_poly.pdbx_strand_id
1 'polypeptide(L)' 'MGFDRNRGFDKVTWRRRRRRSARLQISSVQMKVKRLQRLIPGGRGLPPDQLFLRTADYILHLRLQVDVLQALSKIYTAP' A
#
# COMPACT_ATOMS: atom_id res chain seq x y z
N MET A 1 -55.25 19.29 13.48
CA MET A 1 -54.47 18.76 12.33
C MET A 1 -53.00 18.98 12.60
N GLY A 2 -52.22 17.93 12.84
CA GLY A 2 -50.77 18.04 13.04
C GLY A 2 -50.11 16.74 12.59
N PHE A 3 -49.39 16.77 11.47
CA PHE A 3 -48.56 15.66 11.00
C PHE A 3 -47.10 16.11 11.00
N ASP A 4 -46.39 15.83 12.10
CA ASP A 4 -44.94 15.94 12.19
C ASP A 4 -44.27 14.81 11.38
N ARG A 5 -43.96 15.11 10.12
CA ARG A 5 -43.22 14.21 9.21
C ARG A 5 -41.78 14.68 9.03
N ASN A 6 -40.91 14.60 10.04
CA ASN A 6 -39.47 14.66 9.78
C ASN A 6 -38.56 14.14 10.91
N ARG A 7 -38.42 12.82 11.07
CA ARG A 7 -37.34 12.21 11.90
C ARG A 7 -36.63 11.01 11.25
N GLY A 8 -36.83 10.79 9.94
CA GLY A 8 -36.31 9.61 9.24
C GLY A 8 -35.11 9.87 8.31
N PHE A 9 -34.93 11.09 7.84
CA PHE A 9 -33.97 11.40 6.76
C PHE A 9 -32.52 11.51 7.23
N ASP A 10 -32.27 11.89 8.49
CA ASP A 10 -30.91 12.14 8.98
C ASP A 10 -30.09 10.87 9.23
N LYS A 11 -30.72 9.72 9.52
CA LYS A 11 -29.97 8.47 9.81
C LYS A 11 -29.45 7.76 8.55
N VAL A 12 -30.01 8.04 7.38
CA VAL A 12 -29.67 7.35 6.12
C VAL A 12 -28.44 7.98 5.44
N THR A 13 -28.22 9.28 5.65
CA THR A 13 -27.13 10.04 5.03
C THR A 13 -25.76 9.70 5.61
N TRP A 14 -25.67 9.40 6.92
CA TRP A 14 -24.41 9.02 7.57
C TRP A 14 -23.88 7.64 7.18
N ARG A 15 -24.77 6.65 7.01
CA ARG A 15 -24.38 5.28 6.60
C ARG A 15 -23.85 5.23 5.17
N ARG A 16 -24.40 6.05 4.27
CA ARG A 16 -23.97 6.11 2.87
C ARG A 16 -22.59 6.76 2.74
N ARG A 17 -22.28 7.77 3.55
CA ARG A 17 -20.98 8.46 3.56
C ARG A 17 -19.84 7.53 4.01
N ARG A 18 -20.00 6.78 5.12
CA ARG A 18 -18.97 5.81 5.58
C ARG A 18 -18.65 4.74 4.54
N ARG A 19 -19.68 4.19 3.87
CA ARG A 19 -19.49 3.16 2.83
C ARG A 19 -18.71 3.68 1.62
N ARG A 20 -18.90 4.94 1.23
CA ARG A 20 -18.10 5.57 0.16
C ARG A 20 -16.64 5.73 0.57
N SER A 21 -16.36 6.24 1.76
CA SER A 21 -14.99 6.40 2.27
C SER A 21 -14.24 5.08 2.35
N ALA A 22 -14.87 4.00 2.85
CA ALA A 22 -14.25 2.68 2.91
C ALA A 22 -13.92 2.12 1.51
N ARG A 23 -14.80 2.28 0.52
CA ARG A 23 -14.56 1.85 -0.87
C ARG A 23 -13.39 2.61 -1.50
N LEU A 24 -13.27 3.91 -1.23
CA LEU A 24 -12.15 4.72 -1.71
C LEU A 24 -10.81 4.25 -1.10
N GLN A 25 -10.81 3.90 0.19
CA GLN A 25 -9.61 3.36 0.86
C GLN A 25 -9.18 2.01 0.28
N ILE A 26 -10.12 1.09 0.04
CA ILE A 26 -9.82 -0.22 -0.59
C ILE A 26 -9.23 -0.02 -1.99
N SER A 27 -9.80 0.90 -2.79
CA SER A 27 -9.27 1.24 -4.12
C SER A 27 -7.84 1.80 -4.05
N SER A 28 -7.57 2.68 -3.09
CA SER A 28 -6.23 3.23 -2.85
C SER A 28 -5.20 2.15 -2.49
N VAL A 29 -5.56 1.24 -1.58
CA VAL A 29 -4.68 0.11 -1.20
C VAL A 29 -4.42 -0.81 -2.40
N GLN A 30 -5.45 -1.14 -3.18
CA GLN A 30 -5.29 -1.95 -4.39
C GLN A 30 -4.37 -1.29 -5.42
N MET A 31 -4.44 0.03 -5.61
CA MET A 31 -3.51 0.76 -6.48
C MET A 31 -2.07 0.68 -5.95
N LYS A 32 -1.86 0.81 -4.64
CA LYS A 32 -0.53 0.67 -4.03
C LYS A 32 0.02 -0.74 -4.20
N VAL A 33 -0.79 -1.77 -3.99
CA VAL A 33 -0.39 -3.18 -4.22
C VAL A 33 -0.04 -3.39 -5.69
N LYS A 34 -0.86 -2.93 -6.64
CA LYS A 34 -0.55 -3.01 -8.08
C LYS A 34 0.76 -2.29 -8.44
N ARG A 35 1.03 -1.15 -7.82
CA ARG A 35 2.30 -0.43 -8.03
C ARG A 35 3.47 -1.22 -7.48
N LEU A 36 3.33 -1.82 -6.30
CA LEU A 36 4.35 -2.68 -5.69
C LEU A 36 4.64 -3.91 -6.56
N GLN A 37 3.61 -4.57 -7.08
CA GLN A 37 3.76 -5.70 -8.02
C GLN A 37 4.57 -5.37 -9.28
N ARG A 38 4.56 -4.10 -9.73
CA ARG A 38 5.36 -3.66 -10.88
C ARG A 38 6.81 -3.34 -10.52
N LEU A 39 7.07 -2.96 -9.28
CA LEU A 39 8.41 -2.59 -8.78
C LEU A 39 9.23 -3.81 -8.39
N ILE A 40 8.59 -4.83 -7.83
CA ILE A 40 9.28 -6.00 -7.29
C ILE A 40 9.54 -7.02 -8.41
N PRO A 41 10.80 -7.48 -8.61
CA PRO A 41 11.11 -8.53 -9.57
C PRO A 41 10.34 -9.82 -9.27
N GLY A 42 9.60 -10.33 -10.28
CA GLY A 42 8.70 -11.48 -10.12
C GLY A 42 7.43 -11.19 -9.31
N GLY A 43 7.14 -9.92 -8.99
CA GLY A 43 6.00 -9.51 -8.17
C GLY A 43 4.66 -9.44 -8.90
N ARG A 44 4.64 -9.51 -10.23
CA ARG A 44 3.40 -9.40 -11.02
C ARG A 44 2.45 -10.56 -10.72
N GLY A 45 1.21 -10.23 -10.37
CA GLY A 45 0.18 -11.22 -10.11
C GLY A 45 0.30 -11.93 -8.75
N LEU A 46 1.32 -11.64 -7.93
CA LEU A 46 1.43 -12.24 -6.60
C LEU A 46 0.33 -11.73 -5.66
N PRO A 47 -0.26 -12.62 -4.84
CA PRO A 47 -1.16 -12.20 -3.78
C PRO A 47 -0.41 -11.33 -2.76
N PRO A 48 -1.11 -10.43 -2.02
CA PRO A 48 -0.46 -9.47 -1.12
C PRO A 48 0.50 -10.11 -0.12
N ASP A 49 0.15 -11.24 0.49
CA ASP A 49 0.97 -11.89 1.52
C ASP A 49 2.33 -12.34 0.97
N GLN A 50 2.34 -12.97 -0.20
CA GLN A 50 3.58 -13.38 -0.87
C GLN A 50 4.34 -12.19 -1.44
N LEU A 51 3.62 -11.17 -1.95
CA LEU A 51 4.23 -9.95 -2.47
C LEU A 51 5.01 -9.22 -1.38
N PHE A 52 4.47 -9.12 -0.16
CA PHE A 52 5.15 -8.46 0.95
C PHE A 52 6.39 -9.23 1.41
N LEU A 53 6.32 -10.56 1.48
CA LEU A 53 7.49 -11.38 1.78
C LEU A 53 8.59 -11.17 0.74
N ARG A 54 8.24 -11.28 -0.55
CA ARG A 54 9.16 -11.04 -1.66
C ARG A 54 9.74 -9.63 -1.66
N THR A 55 8.93 -8.66 -1.24
CA THR A 55 9.36 -7.27 -1.07
C THR A 55 10.42 -7.14 0.02
N ALA A 56 10.23 -7.81 1.17
CA ALA A 56 11.18 -7.81 2.26
C ALA A 56 12.53 -8.40 1.82
N ASP A 57 12.51 -9.56 1.14
CA ASP A 57 13.70 -10.19 0.58
C ASP A 57 14.42 -9.26 -0.40
N TYR A 58 13.66 -8.59 -1.28
CA TYR A 58 14.23 -7.70 -2.28
C TYR A 58 14.85 -6.44 -1.66
N ILE A 59 14.23 -5.87 -0.63
CA ILE A 59 14.79 -4.74 0.13
C ILE A 59 16.11 -5.17 0.79
N LEU A 60 16.15 -6.34 1.42
CA LEU A 60 17.36 -6.85 2.05
C LEU A 60 18.47 -7.05 1.02
N HIS A 61 18.16 -7.66 -0.12
CA HIS A 61 19.12 -7.87 -1.20
C HIS A 61 19.70 -6.55 -1.71
N LEU A 62 18.86 -5.54 -1.97
CA LEU A 62 19.32 -4.23 -2.42
C LEU A 62 20.22 -3.54 -1.39
N ARG A 63 19.87 -3.63 -0.09
CA ARG A 63 20.71 -3.07 0.98
C ARG A 63 22.09 -3.72 1.00
N LEU A 64 22.14 -5.06 0.96
CA LEU A 64 23.41 -5.79 0.93
C LEU A 64 24.26 -5.43 -0.30
N GLN A 65 23.66 -5.28 -1.48
CA GLN A 65 24.38 -4.84 -2.67
C GLN A 65 25.02 -3.46 -2.47
N VAL A 66 24.26 -2.51 -1.92
CA VAL A 66 24.75 -1.15 -1.65
C VAL A 66 25.84 -1.19 -0.59
N ASP A 67 25.66 -1.94 0.50
CA ASP A 67 26.62 -2.05 1.60
C ASP A 67 27.96 -2.61 1.12
N VAL A 68 27.94 -3.67 0.28
CA VAL A 68 29.15 -4.23 -0.33
C VAL A 68 29.84 -3.20 -1.23
N LEU A 69 29.09 -2.53 -2.11
CA LEU A 69 29.66 -1.52 -3.01
C LEU A 69 30.27 -0.35 -2.22
N GLN A 70 29.64 0.08 -1.13
CA GLN A 70 30.17 1.11 -0.25
C GLN A 70 31.43 0.64 0.48
N ALA A 71 31.46 -0.60 0.97
CA ALA A 71 32.65 -1.16 1.62
C ALA A 71 33.83 -1.25 0.64
N LEU A 72 33.60 -1.73 -0.58
CA LEU A 72 34.62 -1.77 -1.63
C LEU A 72 35.07 -0.37 -2.02
N SER A 73 34.13 0.56 -2.23
CA SER A 73 34.45 1.96 -2.54
C SER A 73 35.36 2.58 -1.49
N LYS A 74 35.13 2.33 -0.20
CA LYS A 74 36.00 2.80 0.90
C LYS A 74 37.40 2.20 0.83
N ILE A 75 37.53 0.92 0.46
CA ILE A 75 38.84 0.27 0.31
C ILE A 75 39.61 0.88 -0.88
N TYR A 76 38.95 1.10 -2.02
CA TYR A 76 39.59 1.65 -3.22
C TYR A 76 39.77 3.18 -3.21
N THR A 77 39.08 3.88 -2.31
CA THR A 77 39.20 5.35 -2.13
C THR A 77 40.06 5.71 -0.91
N ALA A 78 40.54 4.72 -0.15
CA ALA A 78 41.53 4.95 0.89
C ALA A 78 42.89 5.29 0.22
N PRO A 79 43.57 6.37 0.64
CA PRO A 79 44.84 6.81 0.06
C PRO A 79 45.98 5.82 0.29
#